data_AF-A0A0C6FTD4-F1
#
_entry.id   AF-A0A0C6FTD4-F1
#
_cell.length_a   1.000
_cell.length_b   1.000
_cell.length_c   1.000
_cell.angle_alpha   90.00
_cell.angle_beta   90.00
_cell.angle_gamma   90.00
#
_symmetry.space_group_name_H-M   'P 1'
#
loop_
_entity.id
_entity.type
_entity.pdbx_description
1 polymer ?
#
loop_
_entity_poly.entity_id
_entity_poly.type
_entity_poly.pdbx_seq_one_letter_code
_entity_poly.pdbx_strand_id
1 'polypeptide(L)'
;MSHYGLHRQDNLIFLHEQGGGRCLSPGLAGLESPFRVQGRHWLPCPHRLGPPEPGPIVEHPLVRAMGPDQAGSLFHVRPEHISWLWRLAEMTPASERIVEPIWTVKRPRIRRLEPRLALTNAAPLVLVDLAPADLVDMETLAQLPRLRNLIVCGPIKLAAATVLEPEGLDWNHDWPAEGRRQLHHLIRKEA
;
A
#
# COMPACT_ATOMS: atom_id res chain seq x y z
N MET A 1 -11.13 14.53 -16.75
CA MET A 1 -10.15 13.45 -16.53
C MET A 1 -10.79 12.47 -15.55
N SER A 2 -11.09 11.25 -15.97
CA SER A 2 -11.54 10.21 -15.03
C SER A 2 -10.32 9.69 -14.26
N HIS A 3 -10.43 9.63 -12.95
CA HIS A 3 -9.43 9.05 -12.06
C HIS A 3 -9.86 7.63 -11.69
N TYR A 4 -8.93 6.79 -11.26
CA TYR A 4 -9.20 5.38 -10.94
C TYR A 4 -8.56 5.02 -9.61
N GLY A 5 -9.04 3.98 -8.94
CA GLY A 5 -8.43 3.43 -7.72
C GLY A 5 -8.42 1.90 -7.77
N LEU A 6 -7.40 1.27 -7.20
CA LEU A 6 -7.42 -0.17 -6.93
C LEU A 6 -8.02 -0.43 -5.57
N HIS A 7 -8.90 -1.42 -5.55
CA HIS A 7 -9.58 -1.86 -4.37
C HIS A 7 -9.40 -3.37 -4.22
N ARG A 8 -9.41 -3.83 -2.98
CA ARG A 8 -9.36 -5.20 -2.56
C ARG A 8 -10.49 -5.45 -1.59
N GLN A 9 -11.31 -6.45 -1.88
CA GLN A 9 -12.29 -6.98 -0.94
C GLN A 9 -12.06 -8.48 -0.87
N ASP A 10 -11.71 -8.97 0.31
CA ASP A 10 -11.30 -10.35 0.54
C ASP A 10 -10.14 -10.78 -0.39
N ASN A 11 -10.40 -11.70 -1.32
CA ASN A 11 -9.44 -12.20 -2.30
C ASN A 11 -9.57 -11.55 -3.68
N LEU A 12 -10.51 -10.61 -3.86
CA LEU A 12 -10.77 -9.97 -5.14
C LEU A 12 -10.10 -8.61 -5.18
N ILE A 13 -9.31 -8.37 -6.23
CA ILE A 13 -8.78 -7.04 -6.55
C ILE A 13 -9.57 -6.49 -7.73
N PHE A 14 -9.93 -5.22 -7.67
CA PHE A 14 -10.68 -4.61 -8.75
C PHE A 14 -10.38 -3.13 -8.92
N LEU A 15 -10.51 -2.68 -10.16
CA LEU A 15 -10.29 -1.29 -10.53
C LEU A 15 -11.62 -0.55 -10.52
N HIS A 16 -11.66 0.62 -9.90
CA HIS A 16 -12.85 1.47 -9.84
C HIS A 16 -12.61 2.82 -10.50
N GLU A 17 -13.59 3.30 -11.27
CA GLU A 17 -13.60 4.65 -11.85
C GLU A 17 -14.14 5.68 -10.83
N GLN A 18 -13.31 6.62 -10.41
CA GLN A 18 -13.66 7.69 -9.46
C GLN A 18 -14.80 8.60 -9.96
N GLY A 19 -14.86 8.88 -11.26
CA GLY A 19 -15.84 9.81 -11.83
C GLY A 19 -17.24 9.21 -11.97
N GLY A 20 -17.35 7.88 -12.02
CA GLY A 20 -18.60 7.16 -12.26
C GLY A 20 -19.02 6.20 -11.16
N GLY A 21 -18.17 5.92 -10.17
CA GLY A 21 -18.42 4.91 -9.13
C GLY A 21 -18.56 3.48 -9.69
N ARG A 22 -18.00 3.23 -10.87
CA ARG A 22 -18.15 1.98 -11.62
C ARG A 22 -16.93 1.08 -11.42
N CYS A 23 -17.19 -0.19 -11.15
CA CYS A 23 -16.15 -1.22 -11.25
C CYS A 23 -15.84 -1.49 -12.72
N LEU A 24 -14.56 -1.51 -13.06
CA LEU A 24 -14.07 -1.73 -14.41
C LEU A 24 -13.51 -3.14 -14.61
N SER A 25 -13.43 -3.94 -13.54
CA SER A 25 -13.02 -5.33 -13.65
C SER A 25 -14.13 -6.16 -14.32
N PRO A 26 -13.82 -6.96 -15.37
CA PRO A 26 -14.78 -7.83 -16.03
C PRO A 26 -15.51 -8.74 -15.03
N GLY A 27 -16.82 -8.90 -15.18
CA GLY A 27 -17.64 -9.71 -14.27
C GLY A 27 -17.97 -9.06 -12.91
N LEU A 28 -17.37 -7.91 -12.58
CA LEU A 28 -17.57 -7.21 -11.31
C LEU A 28 -18.25 -5.84 -11.46
N ALA A 29 -18.80 -5.54 -12.64
CA ALA A 29 -19.43 -4.25 -12.98
C ALA A 29 -20.57 -3.82 -12.04
N GLY A 30 -21.18 -4.77 -11.32
CA GLY A 30 -22.23 -4.51 -10.32
C GLY A 30 -21.74 -4.16 -8.92
N LEU A 31 -20.43 -4.20 -8.64
CA LEU A 31 -19.88 -3.79 -7.36
C LEU A 31 -19.85 -2.26 -7.26
N GLU A 32 -20.73 -1.69 -6.43
CA GLU A 32 -20.72 -0.28 -6.08
C GLU A 32 -19.46 0.07 -5.25
N SER A 33 -18.90 1.27 -5.48
CA SER A 33 -17.80 1.77 -4.64
C SER A 33 -18.38 2.18 -3.29
N PRO A 34 -17.99 1.58 -2.16
CA PRO A 34 -18.58 1.96 -0.88
C PRO A 34 -18.06 3.31 -0.34
N PHE A 35 -17.28 4.08 -1.11
CA PHE A 35 -16.58 5.27 -0.62
C PHE A 35 -16.88 6.54 -1.42
N ARG A 36 -17.09 7.65 -0.70
CA ARG A 36 -17.02 9.01 -1.24
C ARG A 36 -15.57 9.47 -1.26
N VAL A 37 -15.10 9.93 -2.42
CA VAL A 37 -13.70 10.35 -2.60
C VAL A 37 -13.45 11.75 -2.02
N GLN A 38 -12.47 11.87 -1.13
CA GLN A 38 -11.87 13.15 -0.72
C GLN A 38 -10.54 13.35 -1.47
N GLY A 39 -10.57 13.89 -2.70
CA GLY A 39 -9.36 14.28 -3.45
C GLY A 39 -9.37 13.97 -4.96
N ARG A 40 -8.74 14.83 -5.78
CA ARG A 40 -8.81 14.82 -7.27
C ARG A 40 -7.50 14.40 -7.96
N HIS A 41 -6.65 13.60 -7.33
CA HIS A 41 -5.27 13.38 -7.79
C HIS A 41 -4.89 11.89 -7.63
N TRP A 42 -4.25 11.12 -8.51
CA TRP A 42 -3.73 11.24 -9.88
C TRP A 42 -3.45 9.81 -10.41
N LEU A 43 -4.45 8.99 -10.71
CA LEU A 43 -4.19 7.70 -11.37
C LEU A 43 -4.47 7.83 -12.88
N PRO A 44 -3.43 7.88 -13.75
CA PRO A 44 -3.63 7.65 -15.17
C PRO A 44 -4.25 6.26 -15.37
N CYS A 45 -5.30 6.20 -16.17
CA CYS A 45 -6.04 4.99 -16.50
C CYS A 45 -5.09 3.83 -16.86
N PRO A 46 -5.24 2.63 -16.27
CA PRO A 46 -4.33 1.51 -16.52
C PRO A 46 -4.31 1.04 -17.98
N HIS A 47 -5.31 1.38 -18.80
CA HIS A 47 -5.31 1.13 -20.24
C HIS A 47 -4.32 2.00 -21.03
N ARG A 48 -3.71 3.01 -20.41
CA ARG A 48 -2.61 3.81 -21.00
C ARG A 48 -1.22 3.29 -20.59
N LEU A 49 -1.17 2.20 -19.83
CA LEU A 49 0.09 1.57 -19.46
C LEU A 49 0.55 0.75 -20.65
N GLY A 50 1.63 1.20 -21.30
CA GLY A 50 2.31 0.41 -22.33
C GLY A 50 2.75 -0.96 -21.79
N PRO A 51 3.22 -1.86 -22.66
CA PRO A 51 3.70 -3.17 -22.24
C PRO A 51 4.80 -3.02 -21.18
N PRO A 52 4.79 -3.84 -20.11
CA PRO A 52 5.79 -3.77 -19.05
C PRO A 52 7.15 -4.18 -19.61
N GLU A 53 8.20 -3.45 -19.24
CA GLU A 53 9.57 -3.89 -19.46
C GLU A 53 9.91 -5.03 -18.47
N PRO A 54 10.64 -6.08 -18.90
CA PRO A 54 11.07 -7.16 -18.02
C PRO A 54 12.10 -6.68 -16.98
N GLY A 55 11.98 -7.12 -15.72
CA GLY A 55 12.96 -6.82 -14.68
C GLY A 55 12.78 -7.62 -13.38
N PRO A 56 13.89 -8.01 -12.69
CA PRO A 56 13.88 -8.89 -11.51
C PRO A 56 13.47 -8.19 -10.19
N ILE A 57 13.35 -6.86 -10.19
CA ILE A 57 13.12 -6.04 -8.98
C ILE A 57 11.75 -6.32 -8.34
N VAL A 58 10.80 -6.86 -9.12
CA VAL A 58 9.45 -7.22 -8.64
C VAL A 58 9.51 -8.23 -7.49
N GLU A 59 10.51 -9.12 -7.45
CA GLU A 59 10.58 -10.18 -6.44
C GLU A 59 11.19 -9.74 -5.11
N HIS A 60 11.78 -8.53 -5.05
CA HIS A 60 12.42 -8.06 -3.83
C HIS A 60 11.40 -7.89 -2.68
N PRO A 61 11.63 -8.46 -1.48
CA PRO A 61 10.63 -8.47 -0.40
C PRO A 61 10.13 -7.09 0.01
N LEU A 62 11.02 -6.11 0.14
CA LEU A 62 10.64 -4.73 0.48
C LEU A 62 9.83 -4.05 -0.65
N VAL A 63 10.14 -4.37 -1.91
CA VAL A 63 9.44 -3.82 -3.08
C VAL A 63 8.05 -4.44 -3.17
N ARG A 64 7.93 -5.76 -2.97
CA ARG A 64 6.64 -6.44 -2.83
C ARG A 64 5.84 -5.78 -1.71
N ALA A 65 6.36 -5.72 -0.49
CA ALA A 65 5.66 -5.16 0.67
C ALA A 65 5.12 -3.74 0.45
N MET A 66 5.81 -2.94 -0.36
CA MET A 66 5.42 -1.57 -0.70
C MET A 66 4.47 -1.48 -1.91
N GLY A 67 4.42 -2.50 -2.76
CA GLY A 67 3.68 -2.53 -4.01
C GLY A 67 2.17 -2.77 -3.86
N PRO A 68 1.40 -2.67 -4.96
CA PRO A 68 -0.07 -2.74 -4.95
C PRO A 68 -0.65 -4.16 -4.89
N ASP A 69 0.17 -5.21 -4.97
CA ASP A 69 -0.25 -6.63 -4.96
C ASP A 69 0.12 -7.28 -3.63
N GLN A 70 -0.69 -7.06 -2.59
CA GLN A 70 -0.36 -7.51 -1.23
C GLN A 70 -1.53 -8.20 -0.53
N ALA A 71 -1.21 -9.28 0.17
CA ALA A 71 -2.06 -9.87 1.21
C ALA A 71 -1.69 -9.24 2.55
N GLY A 72 -2.68 -8.82 3.35
CA GLY A 72 -2.45 -8.03 4.56
C GLY A 72 -1.47 -8.66 5.55
N SER A 73 -0.25 -8.14 5.60
CA SER A 73 0.86 -8.66 6.41
C SER A 73 1.49 -7.58 7.29
N LEU A 74 2.27 -7.99 8.29
CA LEU A 74 2.98 -7.08 9.19
C LEU A 74 4.47 -7.16 8.90
N PHE A 75 5.06 -6.01 8.64
CA PHE A 75 6.48 -5.89 8.34
C PHE A 75 7.15 -4.87 9.23
N HIS A 76 8.46 -5.04 9.38
CA HIS A 76 9.33 -4.16 10.15
C HIS A 76 10.50 -3.70 9.30
N VAL A 77 10.80 -2.40 9.36
CA VAL A 77 11.97 -1.79 8.73
C VAL A 77 12.73 -1.03 9.80
N ARG A 78 14.05 -1.18 9.85
CA ARG A 78 14.86 -0.49 10.85
C ARG A 78 14.95 1.01 10.58
N PRO A 79 15.19 1.87 11.59
CA PRO A 79 15.21 3.32 11.43
C PRO A 79 16.20 3.82 10.38
N GLU A 80 17.35 3.16 10.25
CA GLU A 80 18.39 3.51 9.27
C GLU A 80 17.92 3.38 7.81
N HIS A 81 16.84 2.67 7.55
CA HIS A 81 16.30 2.42 6.22
C HIS A 81 15.03 3.23 5.92
N ILE A 82 14.64 4.18 6.78
CA ILE A 82 13.43 5.00 6.60
C ILE A 82 13.39 5.73 5.24
N SER A 83 14.53 6.15 4.72
CA SER A 83 14.62 6.86 3.42
C SER A 83 14.11 5.99 2.26
N TRP A 84 14.32 4.67 2.33
CA TRP A 84 13.78 3.72 1.34
C TRP A 84 12.27 3.65 1.36
N LEU A 85 11.62 3.76 2.52
CA LEU A 85 10.15 3.76 2.61
C LEU A 85 9.55 4.97 1.89
N TRP A 86 10.18 6.15 2.05
CA TRP A 86 9.78 7.35 1.32
C TRP A 86 10.01 7.21 -0.18
N ARG A 87 11.15 6.63 -0.58
CA ARG A 87 11.48 6.41 -2.00
C ARG A 87 10.52 5.42 -2.66
N LEU A 88 10.24 4.30 -2.00
CA LEU A 88 9.36 3.24 -2.51
C LEU A 88 7.86 3.62 -2.45
N ALA A 89 7.47 4.58 -1.62
CA ALA A 89 6.10 5.11 -1.62
C ALA A 89 5.72 5.71 -2.98
N GLU A 90 6.69 6.14 -3.79
CA GLU A 90 6.47 6.61 -5.17
C GLU A 90 5.93 5.52 -6.11
N MET A 91 6.11 4.23 -5.78
CA MET A 91 5.52 3.13 -6.54
C MET A 91 4.00 3.08 -6.39
N THR A 92 3.48 3.57 -5.27
CA THR A 92 2.10 3.31 -4.88
C THR A 92 1.29 4.61 -4.89
N PRO A 93 0.53 4.86 -5.97
CA PRO A 93 -0.35 6.01 -6.03
C PRO A 93 -1.54 5.81 -5.08
N ALA A 94 -1.53 6.52 -3.95
CA ALA A 94 -2.63 6.52 -2.98
C ALA A 94 -3.27 7.90 -2.86
N SER A 95 -4.57 7.93 -2.57
CA SER A 95 -5.32 9.15 -2.26
C SER A 95 -4.98 9.72 -0.88
N GLU A 96 -4.41 8.89 -0.01
CA GLU A 96 -3.96 9.24 1.34
C GLU A 96 -2.44 9.07 1.45
N ARG A 97 -1.86 9.64 2.50
CA ARG A 97 -0.46 9.38 2.84
C ARG A 97 -0.30 7.90 3.21
N ILE A 98 0.62 7.24 2.51
CA ILE A 98 1.04 5.87 2.80
C ILE A 98 1.99 5.85 3.99
N VAL A 99 2.91 6.83 4.04
CA VAL A 99 3.90 6.97 5.10
C VAL A 99 3.49 8.06 6.07
N GLU A 100 3.31 7.68 7.34
CA GLU A 100 2.83 8.55 8.39
C GLU A 100 3.66 8.42 9.67
N PRO A 101 4.15 9.54 10.23
CA PRO A 101 4.75 9.52 11.54
C PRO A 101 3.74 9.13 12.63
N ILE A 102 4.12 8.25 13.55
CA ILE A 102 3.22 7.75 14.60
C ILE A 102 2.64 8.88 15.46
N TRP A 103 3.40 9.97 15.67
CA TRP A 103 2.94 11.13 16.44
C TRP A 103 1.80 11.90 15.77
N THR A 104 1.61 11.75 14.44
CA THR A 104 0.43 12.31 13.74
C THR A 104 -0.84 11.53 14.07
N VAL A 105 -0.67 10.29 14.53
CA VAL A 105 -1.71 9.34 14.94
C VAL A 105 -1.85 9.31 16.47
N LYS A 106 -1.93 10.47 17.14
CA LYS A 106 -1.98 10.55 18.62
C LYS A 106 -3.13 9.77 19.26
N ARG A 107 -2.92 9.12 20.41
CA ARG A 107 -3.99 8.56 21.26
C ARG A 107 -5.10 9.60 21.55
N PRO A 108 -6.40 9.20 21.54
CA PRO A 108 -6.92 7.83 21.44
C PRO A 108 -7.11 7.35 19.98
N ARG A 109 -6.40 7.91 19.00
CA ARG A 109 -6.65 7.70 17.56
C ARG A 109 -6.05 6.44 16.95
N ILE A 110 -5.43 5.53 17.70
CA ILE A 110 -5.00 4.24 17.15
C ILE A 110 -6.18 3.39 16.68
N ARG A 111 -7.34 3.48 17.38
CA ARG A 111 -8.61 2.95 16.88
C ARG A 111 -9.08 3.58 15.57
N ARG A 112 -8.55 4.75 15.17
CA ARG A 112 -8.82 5.36 13.84
C ARG A 112 -7.94 4.80 12.73
N LEU A 113 -6.88 4.05 13.06
CA LEU A 113 -6.11 3.31 12.06
C LEU A 113 -6.76 1.99 11.69
N GLU A 114 -7.59 1.41 12.55
CA GLU A 114 -8.32 0.18 12.26
C GLU A 114 -9.17 0.31 10.99
N PRO A 115 -10.02 1.35 10.81
CA PRO A 115 -10.70 1.58 9.54
C PRO A 115 -9.74 1.66 8.36
N ARG A 116 -8.55 2.26 8.56
CA ARG A 116 -7.54 2.41 7.51
C ARG A 116 -6.90 1.08 7.14
N LEU A 117 -6.63 0.20 8.10
CA LEU A 117 -6.14 -1.16 7.84
C LEU A 117 -7.19 -2.08 7.20
N ALA A 118 -8.46 -1.73 7.40
CA ALA A 118 -9.62 -2.34 6.77
C ALA A 118 -10.07 -1.61 5.48
N LEU A 119 -9.37 -0.55 5.03
CA LEU A 119 -9.68 0.07 3.74
C LEU A 119 -9.34 -0.89 2.61
N THR A 120 -10.17 -0.84 1.56
CA THR A 120 -10.00 -1.67 0.39
C THR A 120 -8.86 -1.20 -0.51
N ASN A 121 -8.27 -0.02 -0.31
CA ASN A 121 -7.14 0.40 -1.13
C ASN A 121 -5.93 -0.54 -0.92
N ALA A 122 -5.39 -1.08 -2.01
CA ALA A 122 -4.29 -2.04 -1.98
C ALA A 122 -2.94 -1.43 -1.53
N ALA A 123 -2.87 -0.11 -1.38
CA ALA A 123 -1.68 0.56 -0.86
C ALA A 123 -1.38 0.19 0.61
N PRO A 124 -0.10 -0.02 0.97
CA PRO A 124 0.27 -0.31 2.35
C PRO A 124 0.00 0.89 3.27
N LEU A 125 -0.03 0.65 4.57
CA LEU A 125 0.11 1.68 5.60
C LEU A 125 1.50 1.56 6.22
N VAL A 126 2.25 2.65 6.26
CA VAL A 126 3.59 2.72 6.82
C VAL A 126 3.58 3.70 8.00
N LEU A 127 3.93 3.20 9.19
CA LEU A 127 4.08 4.01 10.39
C LEU A 127 5.57 4.21 10.68
N VAL A 128 6.01 5.47 10.80
CA VAL A 128 7.41 5.82 11.08
C VAL A 128 7.55 6.55 12.41
N ASP A 129 8.79 6.77 12.85
CA ASP A 129 9.13 7.42 14.11
C ASP A 129 8.60 6.70 15.37
N LEU A 130 8.46 5.37 15.32
CA LEU A 130 8.02 4.58 16.47
C LEU A 130 9.03 4.69 17.62
N ALA A 131 8.53 4.92 18.83
CA ALA A 131 9.30 4.89 20.06
C ALA A 131 8.94 3.66 20.92
N PRO A 132 9.79 3.26 21.88
CA PRO A 132 9.47 2.17 22.82
C PRO A 132 8.15 2.34 23.59
N ALA A 133 7.73 3.58 23.84
CA ALA A 133 6.47 3.88 24.50
C ALA A 133 5.23 3.47 23.68
N ASP A 134 5.38 3.31 22.36
CA ASP A 134 4.28 2.96 21.46
C ASP A 134 4.05 1.43 21.37
N LEU A 135 4.84 0.61 22.07
CA LEU A 135 4.82 -0.85 21.91
C LEU A 135 3.44 -1.48 22.13
N VAL A 136 2.78 -1.16 23.26
CA VAL A 136 1.46 -1.72 23.61
C VAL A 136 0.41 -1.40 22.54
N ASP A 137 0.50 -0.19 22.00
CA ASP A 137 -0.35 0.32 20.95
C ASP A 137 -0.13 -0.42 19.63
N MET A 138 1.14 -0.66 19.29
CA MET A 138 1.53 -1.38 18.09
C MET A 138 1.19 -2.86 18.16
N GLU A 139 1.30 -3.48 19.34
CA GLU A 139 0.83 -4.85 19.59
C GLU A 139 -0.68 -4.96 19.38
N THR A 140 -1.45 -3.95 19.81
CA THR A 140 -2.89 -3.89 19.58
C THR A 140 -3.20 -3.82 18.08
N LEU A 141 -2.52 -2.96 17.33
CA LEU A 141 -2.70 -2.86 15.87
C LEU A 141 -2.26 -4.14 15.14
N ALA A 142 -1.19 -4.79 15.61
CA ALA A 142 -0.66 -6.00 15.00
C ALA A 142 -1.66 -7.18 15.04
N GLN A 143 -2.55 -7.20 16.02
CA GLN A 143 -3.59 -8.22 16.21
C GLN A 143 -4.82 -8.01 15.33
N LEU A 144 -4.98 -6.84 14.69
CA LEU A 144 -6.17 -6.57 13.88
C LEU A 144 -6.16 -7.38 12.57
N PRO A 145 -7.34 -7.90 12.15
CA PRO A 145 -7.50 -8.41 10.80
C PRO A 145 -7.30 -7.27 9.81
N ARG A 146 -6.40 -7.45 8.83
CA ARG A 146 -5.99 -6.41 7.88
C ARG A 146 -6.15 -6.89 6.44
N LEU A 147 -6.68 -6.02 5.59
CA LEU A 147 -6.82 -6.28 4.15
C LEU A 147 -5.59 -5.83 3.36
N ARG A 148 -4.75 -4.98 3.96
CA ARG A 148 -3.51 -4.44 3.38
C ARG A 148 -2.34 -4.54 4.36
N ASN A 149 -1.14 -4.29 3.87
CA ASN A 149 0.05 -4.34 4.71
C ASN A 149 0.12 -3.22 5.74
N LEU A 150 0.67 -3.56 6.90
CA LEU A 150 1.17 -2.61 7.88
C LEU A 150 2.70 -2.76 7.95
N ILE A 151 3.41 -1.67 7.66
CA ILE A 151 4.87 -1.59 7.79
C ILE A 151 5.16 -0.65 8.95
N VAL A 152 5.92 -1.13 9.95
CA VAL A 152 6.36 -0.31 11.08
C VAL A 152 7.85 -0.03 10.98
N CYS A 153 8.22 1.24 11.10
CA CYS A 153 9.61 1.69 11.09
C CYS A 153 10.00 2.29 12.44
N GLY A 154 10.94 1.64 13.12
CA GLY A 154 11.35 2.01 14.46
C GLY A 154 12.42 1.08 15.04
N PRO A 155 12.94 1.39 16.24
CA PRO A 155 14.00 0.61 16.86
C PRO A 155 13.52 -0.74 17.44
N ILE A 156 12.21 -0.95 17.53
CA ILE A 156 11.61 -2.16 18.11
C ILE A 156 10.83 -2.92 17.05
N LYS A 157 11.20 -4.19 16.89
CA LYS A 157 10.50 -5.17 16.07
C LYS A 157 9.36 -5.80 16.86
N LEU A 158 8.15 -5.79 16.30
CA LEU A 158 7.00 -6.53 16.85
C LEU A 158 7.18 -8.04 16.58
N ALA A 159 6.74 -8.89 17.51
CA ALA A 159 6.99 -10.33 17.45
C ALA A 159 6.52 -11.00 16.13
N ALA A 160 5.36 -10.59 15.61
CA ALA A 160 4.78 -11.14 14.38
C ALA A 160 5.28 -10.45 13.09
N ALA A 161 6.19 -9.47 13.19
CA ALA A 161 6.64 -8.71 12.02
C ALA A 161 7.78 -9.40 11.27
N THR A 162 7.66 -9.48 9.95
CA THR A 162 8.77 -9.88 9.07
C THR A 162 9.71 -8.69 8.86
N VAL A 163 11.02 -8.90 9.02
CA VAL A 163 12.01 -7.83 8.79
C VAL A 163 12.24 -7.67 7.29
N LEU A 164 12.21 -6.43 6.82
CA LEU A 164 12.53 -6.06 5.45
C LEU A 164 13.78 -5.20 5.43
N GLU A 165 14.69 -5.54 4.54
CA GLU A 165 15.95 -4.83 4.35
C GLU A 165 16.04 -4.36 2.89
N PRO A 166 16.76 -3.26 2.59
CA PRO A 166 16.85 -2.72 1.23
C PRO A 166 18.06 -3.23 0.43
N GLU A 167 18.81 -4.23 0.90
CA GLU A 167 20.02 -4.68 0.20
C GLU A 167 19.72 -5.16 -1.24
N GLY A 168 20.52 -4.70 -2.19
CA GLY A 168 20.35 -5.05 -3.61
C GLY A 168 19.35 -4.16 -4.36
N LEU A 169 18.72 -3.18 -3.70
CA LEU A 169 17.91 -2.17 -4.37
C LEU A 169 18.76 -1.05 -4.97
N ASP A 170 18.39 -0.63 -6.18
CA ASP A 170 18.96 0.56 -6.82
C ASP A 170 18.16 1.81 -6.44
N TRP A 171 18.83 2.76 -5.79
CA TRP A 171 18.22 4.02 -5.37
C TRP A 171 17.67 4.83 -6.54
N ASN A 172 18.37 4.76 -7.68
CA ASN A 172 18.08 5.54 -8.88
C ASN A 172 17.06 4.87 -9.81
N HIS A 173 16.55 3.70 -9.44
CA HIS A 173 15.48 3.03 -10.19
C HIS A 173 14.26 3.95 -10.33
N ASP A 174 13.56 3.84 -11.47
CA ASP A 174 12.29 4.55 -11.71
C ASP A 174 11.15 3.82 -10.96
N TRP A 175 11.07 4.06 -9.65
CA TRP A 175 10.05 3.51 -8.76
C TRP A 175 8.61 3.84 -9.20
N PRO A 176 8.29 5.08 -9.64
CA PRO A 176 7.00 5.33 -10.27
C PRO A 176 6.70 4.40 -11.45
N ALA A 177 7.67 4.14 -12.34
CA ALA A 177 7.48 3.19 -13.44
C ALA A 177 7.31 1.75 -12.95
N GLU A 178 8.06 1.36 -11.92
CA GLU A 178 7.94 0.05 -11.30
C GLU A 178 6.54 -0.22 -10.75
N GLY A 179 5.99 0.73 -10.00
CA GLY A 179 4.61 0.64 -9.49
C GLY A 179 3.58 0.49 -10.61
N ARG A 180 3.76 1.24 -11.70
CA ARG A 180 2.93 1.11 -12.92
C ARG A 180 3.05 -0.28 -13.55
N ARG A 181 4.26 -0.86 -13.61
CA ARG A 181 4.49 -2.24 -14.12
C ARG A 181 3.78 -3.28 -13.26
N GLN A 182 3.94 -3.21 -11.94
CA GLN A 182 3.31 -4.16 -11.01
C GLN A 182 1.79 -4.13 -11.12
N LEU A 183 1.22 -2.94 -11.21
CA LEU A 183 -0.22 -2.76 -11.42
C LEU A 183 -0.70 -3.41 -12.73
N HIS A 184 0.03 -3.19 -13.83
CA HIS A 184 -0.31 -3.81 -15.11
C HIS A 184 -0.34 -5.35 -15.02
N HIS A 185 0.64 -5.96 -14.36
CA HIS A 185 0.68 -7.41 -14.16
C HIS A 185 -0.46 -7.93 -13.29
N LEU A 186 -0.82 -7.20 -12.24
CA LEU A 186 -1.92 -7.56 -11.34
C LEU A 186 -3.26 -7.63 -12.07
N ILE A 187 -3.60 -6.57 -12.83
CA ILE A 187 -4.85 -6.50 -13.59
C ILE A 187 -4.95 -7.61 -14.65
N ARG A 188 -3.83 -7.98 -15.29
CA ARG A 188 -3.82 -9.03 -16.32
C ARG A 188 -3.81 -10.46 -15.78
N LYS A 189 -3.31 -10.71 -14.58
CA LYS A 189 -3.33 -12.05 -13.96
C LYS A 189 -4.75 -12.49 -13.57
N GLU A 190 -5.65 -11.55 -13.37
CA GLU A 190 -7.03 -11.80 -12.95
C GLU A 190 -8.05 -11.80 -14.11
N ALA A 191 -7.60 -11.54 -15.35
CA ALA A 191 -8.42 -11.54 -16.57
C ALA A 191 -8.24 -12.84 -17.37
#